data_AF-A0ABD1NL17-F1
#
_entry.id   AF-A0ABD1NL17-F1
#
_cell.length_a   1.000
_cell.length_b   1.000
_cell.length_c   1.000
_cell.angle_alpha   90.00
_cell.angle_beta   90.00
_cell.angle_gamma   90.00
#
_symmetry.space_group_name_H-M   'P 1'
#
loop_
_entity.id
_entity.type
_entity.pdbx_description
1 polymer ?
#
loop_
_entity_poly.entity_id
_entity_poly.type
_entity_poly.pdbx_seq_one_letter_code
_entity_poly.pdbx_strand_id
1 'polypeptide(L)'
;MAASNSLLRLEDIPGKGRGYVASQPLKAGQIVLTESPLILYSASPLFSPPFSSSSPFCDHCFKTLFSDTCNFPSCPSCSHHFFCSQTCLSLALNSSHSTWACKALKALQSPPNSTLLQQQPQERQVQARFIIAAHTLTPSHLTTFLSLHGTPDETILQAANLLHSLISPLFPPHSRLSLHLIAQLIAKDRLNSFCLMHPYSPRGPQRSIKGYAVYHKASFFNHDCVPNACRFDYVDTREQGHNTDIVVRLVEDVPEGREVCISYFRIRRDYCTRKRILMEDYGFACQCDRCKIEATWGDQGENENTDLPHVRFLRKYVCERENCAGTMAPLPPHDDAPPRVLECNFCGHLKTDSDTDKLYS
;
A
#
# COMPACT_ATOMS: atom_id res chain seq x y z
N MET A 1 23.49 -8.62 -25.30
CA MET A 1 22.59 -8.60 -24.12
C MET A 1 21.30 -7.94 -24.56
N ALA A 2 20.23 -8.69 -24.77
CA ALA A 2 18.94 -8.12 -25.16
C ALA A 2 18.48 -7.20 -24.02
N ALA A 3 18.23 -5.91 -24.33
CA ALA A 3 17.58 -5.02 -23.39
C ALA A 3 16.30 -5.69 -22.92
N SER A 4 16.12 -5.83 -21.61
CA SER A 4 14.84 -6.28 -21.06
C SER A 4 13.78 -5.29 -21.56
N ASN A 5 12.89 -5.73 -22.45
CA ASN A 5 11.75 -4.96 -22.96
C ASN A 5 10.74 -4.78 -21.82
N SER A 6 11.07 -3.93 -20.86
CA SER A 6 10.16 -3.50 -19.81
C SER A 6 8.99 -2.74 -20.44
N LEU A 7 7.77 -3.07 -20.05
CA LEU A 7 6.53 -2.38 -20.49
C LEU A 7 6.49 -0.90 -20.06
N LEU A 8 7.28 -0.55 -19.04
CA LEU A 8 7.38 0.77 -18.47
C LEU A 8 8.83 1.25 -18.49
N ARG A 9 9.03 2.54 -18.74
CA ARG A 9 10.31 3.24 -18.62
C ARG A 9 10.20 4.29 -17.53
N LEU A 10 11.21 4.38 -16.66
CA LEU A 10 11.26 5.40 -15.62
C LEU A 10 11.86 6.68 -16.23
N GLU A 11 11.18 7.81 -16.06
CA GLU A 11 11.61 9.12 -16.57
C GLU A 11 11.42 10.22 -15.52
N ASP A 12 12.14 11.32 -15.67
CA ASP A 12 11.89 12.56 -14.91
C ASP A 12 10.73 13.32 -15.57
N ILE A 13 9.59 13.33 -14.90
CA ILE A 13 8.37 14.00 -15.33
C ILE A 13 8.37 15.45 -14.79
N PRO A 14 8.25 16.47 -15.66
CA PRO A 14 8.24 17.87 -15.24
C PRO A 14 7.23 18.16 -14.14
N GLY A 15 7.71 18.67 -13.00
CA GLY A 15 6.88 19.01 -11.85
C GLY A 15 6.34 17.84 -11.02
N LYS A 16 6.62 16.58 -11.40
CA LYS A 16 6.22 15.38 -10.65
C LYS A 16 7.40 14.52 -10.18
N GLY A 17 8.63 14.83 -10.60
CA GLY A 17 9.80 14.00 -10.30
C GLY A 17 9.78 12.72 -11.13
N ARG A 18 10.30 11.61 -10.59
CA ARG A 18 10.39 10.36 -11.36
C ARG A 18 9.03 9.68 -11.48
N GLY A 19 8.68 9.25 -12.69
CA GLY A 19 7.42 8.56 -12.99
C GLY A 19 7.59 7.51 -14.09
N TYR A 20 6.63 6.58 -14.18
CA TYR A 20 6.61 5.61 -15.27
C TYR A 20 5.88 6.14 -16.51
N VAL A 21 6.49 5.95 -17.68
CA VAL A 21 5.85 6.11 -18.98
C VAL A 21 5.75 4.77 -19.70
N ALA A 22 4.71 4.59 -20.51
CA ALA A 22 4.58 3.41 -21.36
C ALA A 22 5.71 3.37 -22.40
N SER A 23 6.44 2.26 -22.48
CA SER A 23 7.53 2.08 -23.45
C SER A 23 7.05 1.61 -24.82
N GLN A 24 5.77 1.23 -24.91
CA GLN A 24 5.06 0.75 -26.10
C GLN A 24 3.55 0.94 -25.88
N PRO A 25 2.68 0.77 -26.89
CA PRO A 25 1.24 0.75 -26.67
C PRO A 25 0.83 -0.39 -25.72
N LEU A 26 0.01 -0.08 -24.71
CA LEU A 26 -0.46 -1.01 -23.70
C LEU A 26 -1.98 -1.08 -23.71
N LYS A 27 -2.53 -2.26 -23.38
CA LYS A 27 -3.98 -2.53 -23.46
C LYS A 27 -4.67 -2.48 -22.10
N ALA A 28 -5.93 -2.08 -22.10
CA ALA A 28 -6.77 -2.13 -20.92
C ALA A 28 -6.78 -3.55 -20.31
N GLY A 29 -6.69 -3.66 -18.99
CA GLY A 29 -6.56 -4.92 -18.26
C GLY A 29 -5.15 -5.51 -18.20
N GLN A 30 -4.23 -5.09 -19.08
CA GLN A 30 -2.86 -5.59 -19.09
C GLN A 30 -2.16 -5.33 -17.76
N ILE A 31 -1.49 -6.37 -17.23
CA ILE A 31 -0.65 -6.27 -16.04
C ILE A 31 0.69 -5.63 -16.45
N VAL A 32 1.01 -4.48 -15.87
CA VAL A 32 2.23 -3.72 -16.17
C VAL A 32 3.28 -3.84 -15.07
N LEU A 33 2.88 -4.24 -13.87
CA LEU A 33 3.79 -4.56 -12.76
C LEU A 33 3.20 -5.67 -11.88
N THR A 34 4.04 -6.62 -11.50
CA THR A 34 3.84 -7.51 -10.34
C THR A 34 5.11 -7.43 -9.50
N GLU A 35 4.97 -7.13 -8.21
CA GLU A 35 6.12 -6.93 -7.32
C GLU A 35 5.84 -7.46 -5.91
N SER A 36 6.83 -8.13 -5.31
CA SER A 36 6.83 -8.52 -3.90
C SER A 36 7.43 -7.42 -3.03
N PRO A 37 7.00 -7.29 -1.76
CA PRO A 37 7.38 -6.15 -0.94
C PRO A 37 8.86 -6.23 -0.53
N LEU A 38 9.50 -5.06 -0.49
CA LEU A 38 10.86 -4.89 0.03
C LEU A 38 10.88 -4.93 1.56
N ILE A 39 9.89 -4.29 2.18
CA ILE A 39 9.66 -4.27 3.63
C ILE A 39 8.18 -4.54 3.86
N LEU A 40 7.87 -5.31 4.90
CA LEU A 40 6.53 -5.66 5.31
C LEU A 40 6.44 -5.60 6.85
N TYR A 41 5.43 -4.91 7.37
CA TYR A 41 5.25 -4.75 8.83
C TYR A 41 3.78 -4.55 9.22
N SER A 42 3.46 -4.88 10.48
CA SER A 42 2.08 -4.81 10.99
C SER A 42 1.65 -3.37 11.27
N ALA A 43 0.42 -3.04 10.90
CA ALA A 43 -0.23 -1.76 11.22
C ALA A 43 -0.78 -1.74 12.66
N SER A 44 -0.78 -2.88 13.35
CA SER A 44 -1.21 -2.95 14.74
C SER A 44 -0.18 -2.30 15.67
N PRO A 45 -0.60 -1.46 16.62
CA PRO A 45 0.32 -0.91 17.62
C PRO A 45 0.98 -2.02 18.45
N LEU A 46 2.04 -1.69 19.18
CA LEU A 46 2.70 -2.64 20.09
C LEU A 46 1.81 -2.95 21.30
N PHE A 47 0.98 -1.98 21.70
CA PHE A 47 0.02 -2.10 22.78
C PHE A 47 -1.39 -1.93 22.21
N SER A 48 -1.93 -3.01 21.64
CA SER A 48 -3.32 -3.03 21.18
C SER A 48 -4.27 -3.21 22.37
N PRO A 49 -5.40 -2.49 22.41
CA PRO A 49 -6.43 -2.74 23.41
C PRO A 49 -6.99 -4.16 23.24
N PRO A 50 -7.34 -4.86 24.33
CA PRO A 50 -7.77 -6.26 24.32
C PRO A 50 -9.08 -6.53 23.55
N PHE A 51 -9.80 -5.48 23.11
CA PHE A 51 -11.08 -5.57 22.41
C PHE A 51 -11.00 -5.26 20.90
N SER A 52 -9.81 -5.27 20.29
CA SER A 52 -9.69 -5.11 18.84
C SER A 52 -10.29 -6.33 18.13
N SER A 53 -11.53 -6.21 17.67
CA SER A 53 -12.36 -7.25 17.04
C SER A 53 -11.91 -7.68 15.62
N SER A 54 -10.62 -7.51 15.30
CA SER A 54 -10.06 -7.90 14.01
C SER A 54 -9.66 -9.36 14.01
N SER A 55 -10.00 -10.10 12.94
CA SER A 55 -9.53 -11.46 12.75
C SER A 55 -8.00 -11.53 12.79
N PRO A 56 -7.41 -12.53 13.47
CA PRO A 56 -5.96 -12.72 13.45
C PRO A 56 -5.48 -12.95 12.03
N PHE A 57 -4.22 -12.61 11.76
CA PHE A 57 -3.60 -12.82 10.46
C PHE A 57 -2.18 -13.39 10.64
N CYS A 58 -1.68 -14.04 9.60
CA CYS A 58 -0.33 -14.57 9.57
C CYS A 58 0.69 -13.42 9.69
N ASP A 59 1.59 -13.49 10.66
CA ASP A 59 2.64 -12.48 10.90
C ASP A 59 3.74 -12.45 9.82
N HIS A 60 3.69 -13.39 8.85
CA HIS A 60 4.58 -13.38 7.69
C HIS A 60 3.90 -12.83 6.45
N CYS A 61 2.74 -13.39 6.05
CA CYS A 61 2.11 -13.11 4.76
C CYS A 61 0.79 -12.35 4.87
N PHE A 62 0.37 -11.95 6.08
CA PHE A 62 -0.86 -11.17 6.34
C PHE A 62 -2.16 -11.85 5.90
N LYS A 63 -2.11 -13.16 5.61
CA LYS A 63 -3.28 -13.98 5.33
C LYS A 63 -4.16 -14.06 6.56
N THR A 64 -5.44 -13.76 6.43
CA THR A 64 -6.44 -13.89 7.50
C THR A 64 -6.49 -15.34 7.97
N LEU A 65 -6.41 -15.53 9.29
CA LEU A 65 -6.46 -16.82 9.95
C LEU A 65 -7.91 -17.06 10.41
N PHE A 66 -8.60 -17.99 9.75
CA PHE A 66 -9.99 -18.33 10.07
C PHE A 66 -10.04 -19.41 11.16
N SER A 67 -10.89 -19.19 12.18
CA SER A 67 -10.94 -19.98 13.42
C SER A 67 -11.24 -21.46 13.24
N ASP A 68 -11.80 -21.87 12.10
CA ASP A 68 -12.14 -23.27 11.82
C ASP A 68 -10.90 -24.16 11.62
N THR A 69 -9.72 -23.55 11.46
CA THR A 69 -8.42 -24.25 11.37
C THR A 69 -7.67 -24.16 12.70
N CYS A 70 -8.02 -25.03 13.64
CA CYS A 70 -7.70 -24.86 15.07
C CYS A 70 -6.24 -25.07 15.53
N ASN A 71 -5.22 -25.01 14.68
CA ASN A 71 -3.81 -25.16 15.10
C ASN A 71 -2.83 -24.43 14.17
N PHE A 72 -2.72 -23.11 14.32
CA PHE A 72 -1.71 -22.33 13.61
C PHE A 72 -0.34 -22.45 14.29
N PRO A 73 0.76 -22.69 13.55
CA PRO A 73 2.11 -22.58 14.08
C PRO A 73 2.33 -21.22 14.74
N SER A 74 2.96 -21.22 15.91
CA SER A 74 3.33 -20.00 16.64
C SER A 74 4.84 -19.89 16.81
N CYS A 75 5.33 -18.66 17.01
CA CYS A 75 6.75 -18.44 17.26
C CYS A 75 7.18 -19.13 18.58
N PRO A 76 8.22 -19.98 18.57
CA PRO A 76 8.64 -20.72 19.77
C PRO A 76 9.24 -19.84 20.87
N SER A 77 9.63 -18.60 20.55
CA SER A 77 10.27 -17.68 21.51
C SER A 77 9.28 -16.72 22.20
N CYS A 78 8.22 -16.31 21.52
CA CYS A 78 7.25 -15.35 22.08
C CYS A 78 5.84 -15.90 22.22
N SER A 79 5.46 -16.95 21.49
CA SER A 79 4.10 -17.53 21.48
C SER A 79 2.95 -16.56 21.16
N HIS A 80 3.26 -15.33 20.74
CA HIS A 80 2.28 -14.28 20.42
C HIS A 80 2.13 -14.00 18.93
N HIS A 81 3.07 -14.48 18.10
CA HIS A 81 3.00 -14.36 16.64
C HIS A 81 2.60 -15.72 16.05
N PHE A 82 1.69 -15.69 15.08
CA PHE A 82 1.03 -16.85 14.47
C PHE A 82 1.26 -16.88 12.96
N PHE A 83 1.33 -18.08 12.40
CA PHE A 83 1.64 -18.30 10.99
C PHE A 83 0.62 -19.23 10.36
N CYS A 84 0.23 -18.99 9.10
CA CYS A 84 -0.73 -19.84 8.41
C CYS A 84 -0.17 -21.22 8.01
N SER A 85 1.15 -21.39 8.03
CA SER A 85 1.82 -22.65 7.68
C SER A 85 3.23 -22.73 8.27
N GLN A 86 3.78 -23.94 8.36
CA GLN A 86 5.18 -24.14 8.77
C GLN A 86 6.16 -23.42 7.84
N THR A 87 5.84 -23.31 6.54
CA THR A 87 6.62 -22.53 5.58
C THR A 87 6.68 -21.06 5.96
N CYS A 88 5.55 -20.44 6.31
CA CYS A 88 5.52 -19.04 6.74
C CYS A 88 6.30 -18.82 8.05
N LEU A 89 6.20 -19.75 9.01
CA LEU A 89 7.02 -19.70 10.24
C LEU A 89 8.51 -19.74 9.91
N SER A 90 8.94 -20.71 9.09
CA SER A 90 10.35 -20.86 8.70
C SER A 90 10.88 -19.64 7.94
N LEU A 91 10.11 -19.08 7.01
CA LEU A 91 10.50 -17.88 6.27
C LEU A 91 10.57 -16.65 7.19
N ALA A 92 9.61 -16.48 8.10
CA ALA A 92 9.59 -15.37 9.04
C ALA A 92 10.80 -15.41 10.00
N LEU A 93 11.13 -16.57 10.56
CA LEU A 93 12.28 -16.74 11.46
C LEU A 93 13.63 -16.42 10.78
N ASN A 94 13.70 -16.50 9.45
CA ASN A 94 14.88 -16.13 8.66
C ASN A 94 14.83 -14.69 8.09
N SER A 95 13.75 -13.96 8.35
CA SER A 95 13.54 -12.61 7.79
C SER A 95 12.81 -11.70 8.80
N SER A 96 11.57 -11.33 8.49
CA SER A 96 10.67 -10.41 9.21
C SER A 96 10.52 -10.65 10.72
N HIS A 97 10.67 -11.90 11.19
CA HIS A 97 10.55 -12.27 12.60
C HIS A 97 11.76 -13.10 13.06
N SER A 98 12.98 -12.67 12.69
CA SER A 98 14.22 -13.27 13.19
C SER A 98 14.29 -13.27 14.73
N THR A 99 15.16 -14.10 15.30
CA THR A 99 15.41 -14.14 16.76
C THR A 99 15.68 -12.77 17.35
N TRP A 100 16.40 -11.90 16.61
CA TRP A 100 16.68 -10.53 17.05
C TRP A 100 15.45 -9.64 16.95
N ALA A 101 14.70 -9.68 15.83
CA ALA A 101 13.47 -8.92 15.68
C ALA A 101 12.44 -9.30 16.76
N CYS A 102 12.28 -10.59 17.04
CA CYS A 102 11.41 -11.12 18.09
C CYS A 102 11.82 -10.59 19.48
N LYS A 103 13.10 -10.68 19.84
CA LYS A 103 13.63 -10.16 21.11
C LYS A 103 13.46 -8.65 21.22
N ALA A 104 13.72 -7.90 20.14
CA ALA A 104 13.58 -6.45 20.11
C ALA A 104 12.12 -6.03 20.35
N LEU A 105 11.16 -6.65 19.67
CA LEU A 105 9.73 -6.40 19.87
C LEU A 105 9.31 -6.67 21.32
N LYS A 106 9.75 -7.81 21.90
CA LYS A 106 9.48 -8.16 23.30
C LYS A 106 10.09 -7.15 24.28
N ALA A 107 11.31 -6.69 24.00
CA ALA A 107 11.99 -5.69 24.83
C ALA A 107 11.33 -4.30 24.75
N LEU A 108 10.76 -3.91 23.61
CA LEU A 108 9.97 -2.68 23.48
C LEU A 108 8.65 -2.77 24.27
N GLN A 109 8.09 -3.97 24.42
CA GLN A 109 6.89 -4.22 25.21
C GLN A 109 7.16 -4.38 26.72
N SER A 110 8.43 -4.36 27.14
CA SER A 110 8.83 -4.51 28.55
C SER A 110 9.31 -3.18 29.14
N PRO A 111 9.16 -2.94 30.47
CA PRO A 111 9.72 -1.75 31.11
C PRO A 111 11.26 -1.72 31.00
N PRO A 112 11.89 -0.53 30.86
CA PRO A 112 11.28 0.81 30.87
C PRO A 112 10.73 1.28 29.52
N ASN A 113 11.01 0.55 28.43
CA ASN A 113 10.64 0.96 27.07
C ASN A 113 9.12 1.07 26.89
N SER A 114 8.37 0.13 27.46
CA SER A 114 6.91 0.12 27.36
C SER A 114 6.27 1.37 27.94
N THR A 115 6.76 1.85 29.09
CA THR A 115 6.27 3.07 29.73
C THR A 115 6.45 4.29 28.82
N LEU A 116 7.61 4.41 28.17
CA LEU A 116 7.88 5.52 27.26
C LEU A 116 7.06 5.42 25.97
N LEU A 117 6.92 4.23 25.38
CA LEU A 117 6.17 4.03 24.14
C LEU A 117 4.65 4.15 24.32
N GLN A 118 4.10 3.76 25.47
CA GLN A 118 2.67 3.91 25.76
C GLN A 118 2.23 5.38 25.88
N GLN A 119 3.15 6.27 26.24
CA GLN A 119 2.90 7.72 26.26
C GLN A 119 2.91 8.35 24.86
N GLN A 120 3.26 7.59 23.82
CA GLN A 120 3.35 8.07 22.44
C GLN A 120 2.11 7.70 21.62
N PRO A 121 1.80 8.47 20.56
CA PRO A 121 0.76 8.11 19.60
C PRO A 121 0.95 6.70 19.03
N GLN A 122 -0.14 6.02 18.68
CA GLN A 122 -0.10 4.67 18.12
C GLN A 122 0.80 4.56 16.88
N GLU A 123 0.81 5.59 16.04
CA GLU A 123 1.69 5.69 14.87
C GLU A 123 3.17 5.50 15.24
N ARG A 124 3.63 6.04 16.36
CA ARG A 124 5.02 5.89 16.80
C ARG A 124 5.35 4.45 17.19
N GLN A 125 4.38 3.71 17.70
CA GLN A 125 4.53 2.29 18.00
C GLN A 125 4.60 1.46 16.70
N VAL A 126 3.83 1.85 15.68
CA VAL A 126 3.90 1.25 14.34
C VAL A 126 5.25 1.55 13.68
N GLN A 127 5.74 2.79 13.77
CA GLN A 127 7.09 3.16 13.32
C GLN A 127 8.18 2.33 14.02
N ALA A 128 8.03 2.03 15.32
CA ALA A 128 8.96 1.14 16.01
C ALA A 128 9.00 -0.28 15.40
N ARG A 129 7.84 -0.82 15.01
CA ARG A 129 7.76 -2.10 14.27
C ARG A 129 8.43 -2.00 12.91
N PHE A 130 8.17 -0.91 12.18
CA PHE A 130 8.79 -0.65 10.89
C PHE A 130 10.32 -0.61 10.98
N ILE A 131 10.88 0.10 11.96
CA ILE A 131 12.35 0.16 12.15
C ILE A 131 12.95 -1.21 12.46
N ILE A 132 12.27 -2.04 13.25
CA ILE A 132 12.70 -3.42 13.50
C ILE A 132 12.63 -4.25 12.21
N ALA A 133 11.58 -4.10 11.40
CA ALA A 133 11.47 -4.78 10.11
C ALA A 133 12.57 -4.33 9.13
N ALA A 134 12.85 -3.02 9.05
CA ALA A 134 13.88 -2.43 8.20
C ALA A 134 15.30 -2.88 8.58
N HIS A 135 15.53 -3.25 9.85
CA HIS A 135 16.80 -3.81 10.32
C HIS A 135 17.18 -5.12 9.60
N THR A 136 16.18 -5.86 9.10
CA THR A 136 16.38 -7.15 8.41
C THR A 136 16.77 -6.99 6.94
N LEU A 137 16.84 -5.76 6.42
CA LEU A 137 17.23 -5.50 5.04
C LEU A 137 18.70 -5.83 4.79
N THR A 138 18.96 -6.43 3.63
CA THR A 138 20.32 -6.55 3.10
C THR A 138 20.85 -5.17 2.67
N PRO A 139 22.17 -4.97 2.57
CA PRO A 139 22.73 -3.69 2.12
C PRO A 139 22.23 -3.23 0.74
N SER A 140 21.99 -4.18 -0.18
CA SER A 140 21.42 -3.88 -1.50
C SER A 140 19.98 -3.41 -1.39
N HIS A 141 19.14 -4.10 -0.61
CA HIS A 141 17.76 -3.69 -0.38
C HIS A 141 17.65 -2.36 0.37
N LEU A 142 18.53 -2.10 1.32
CA LEU A 142 18.60 -0.81 2.02
C LEU A 142 18.94 0.31 1.03
N THR A 143 19.91 0.11 0.14
CA THR A 143 20.26 1.08 -0.91
C THR A 143 19.07 1.35 -1.84
N THR A 144 18.39 0.28 -2.27
CA THR A 144 17.17 0.37 -3.09
C THR A 144 16.08 1.16 -2.37
N PHE A 145 15.82 0.87 -1.09
CA PHE A 145 14.84 1.61 -0.28
C PHE A 145 15.23 3.09 -0.13
N LEU A 146 16.50 3.38 0.19
CA LEU A 146 16.99 4.74 0.38
C LEU A 146 16.92 5.58 -0.91
N SER A 147 16.85 4.95 -2.08
CA SER A 147 16.64 5.63 -3.37
C SER A 147 15.24 6.23 -3.54
N LEU A 148 14.28 5.88 -2.68
CA LEU A 148 12.90 6.40 -2.73
C LEU A 148 12.80 7.86 -2.26
N HIS A 149 11.76 8.55 -2.72
CA HIS A 149 11.50 9.94 -2.34
C HIS A 149 11.12 10.05 -0.85
N GLY A 150 11.50 11.15 -0.20
CA GLY A 150 11.23 11.39 1.22
C GLY A 150 12.45 11.96 1.92
N THR A 151 12.25 13.09 2.59
CA THR A 151 13.26 13.80 3.38
C THR A 151 12.72 14.05 4.79
N PRO A 152 13.52 13.83 5.84
CA PRO A 152 13.06 14.06 7.21
C PRO A 152 12.72 15.54 7.48
N ASP A 153 11.56 15.77 8.08
CA ASP A 153 11.18 17.04 8.69
C ASP A 153 11.49 17.02 10.21
N GLU A 154 11.23 18.13 10.92
CA GLU A 154 11.49 18.23 12.36
C GLU A 154 10.70 17.18 13.18
N THR A 155 9.45 16.91 12.81
CA THR A 155 8.60 15.92 13.47
C THR A 155 9.18 14.51 13.33
N ILE A 156 9.67 14.16 12.14
CA ILE A 156 10.34 12.89 11.86
C ILE A 156 11.65 12.79 12.64
N LEU A 157 12.44 13.87 12.72
CA LEU A 157 13.68 13.87 13.51
C LEU A 157 13.42 13.64 15.00
N GLN A 158 12.36 14.22 15.57
CA GLN A 158 11.96 13.98 16.95
C GLN A 158 11.53 12.52 17.17
N ALA A 159 10.72 11.96 16.26
CA ALA A 159 10.31 10.56 16.32
C ALA A 159 11.51 9.61 16.20
N ALA A 160 12.42 9.88 15.26
CA ALA A 160 13.64 9.13 15.04
C ALA A 160 14.56 9.16 16.26
N ASN A 161 14.68 10.31 16.94
CA ASN A 161 15.49 10.43 18.15
C ASN A 161 14.98 9.52 19.28
N LEU A 162 13.68 9.55 19.53
CA LEU A 162 13.07 8.66 20.52
C LEU A 162 13.27 7.19 20.14
N LEU A 163 12.93 6.80 18.91
CA LEU A 163 13.03 5.41 18.46
C LEU A 163 14.48 4.92 18.45
N HIS A 164 15.43 5.77 18.07
CA HIS A 164 16.86 5.44 18.16
C HIS A 164 17.27 5.13 19.60
N SER A 165 16.86 5.94 20.58
CA SER A 165 17.21 5.68 21.99
C SER A 165 16.63 4.36 22.54
N LEU A 166 15.47 3.94 22.03
CA LEU A 166 14.78 2.72 22.47
C LEU A 166 15.30 1.47 21.75
N ILE A 167 15.56 1.57 20.46
CA ILE A 167 15.83 0.42 19.58
C ILE A 167 17.34 0.15 19.46
N SER A 168 18.17 1.18 19.32
CA SER A 168 19.63 1.02 19.10
C SER A 168 20.32 0.15 20.17
N PRO A 169 20.00 0.27 21.48
CA PRO A 169 20.58 -0.59 22.51
C PRO A 169 20.21 -2.08 22.38
N LEU A 170 19.14 -2.42 21.67
CA LEU A 170 18.65 -3.80 21.51
C LEU A 170 19.48 -4.61 20.51
N PHE A 171 20.36 -3.95 19.75
CA PHE A 171 21.19 -4.56 18.72
C PHE A 171 22.69 -4.43 19.04
N PRO A 172 23.52 -5.39 18.57
CA PRO A 172 24.96 -5.31 18.77
C PRO A 172 25.55 -4.10 18.02
N PRO A 173 26.68 -3.52 18.48
CA PRO A 173 27.19 -2.25 17.96
C PRO A 173 27.35 -2.17 16.43
N HIS A 174 27.81 -3.25 15.79
CA HIS A 174 28.02 -3.32 14.34
C HIS A 174 26.73 -3.40 13.51
N SER A 175 25.60 -3.69 14.16
CA SER A 175 24.29 -3.74 13.50
C SER A 175 23.40 -2.54 13.86
N ARG A 176 23.87 -1.57 14.65
CA ARG A 176 23.02 -0.44 15.06
C ARG A 176 22.75 0.49 13.89
N LEU A 177 21.48 0.84 13.70
CA LEU A 177 21.08 1.89 12.78
C LEU A 177 21.39 3.24 13.42
N SER A 178 21.99 4.16 12.65
CA SER A 178 22.22 5.52 13.13
C SER A 178 20.92 6.31 13.23
N LEU A 179 20.89 7.36 14.05
CA LEU A 179 19.77 8.29 14.13
C LEU A 179 19.38 8.85 12.74
N HIS A 180 20.39 9.26 11.96
CA HIS A 180 20.16 9.78 10.61
C HIS A 180 19.51 8.74 9.70
N LEU A 181 19.97 7.48 9.77
CA LEU A 181 19.38 6.41 8.98
C LEU A 181 17.93 6.13 9.40
N ILE A 182 17.63 6.10 10.70
CA ILE A 182 16.24 5.93 11.18
C ILE A 182 15.34 7.07 10.67
N ALA A 183 15.80 8.31 10.70
CA ALA A 183 15.03 9.44 10.17
C ALA A 183 14.76 9.29 8.66
N GLN A 184 15.77 8.89 7.88
CA GLN A 184 15.60 8.61 6.45
C GLN A 184 14.63 7.46 6.18
N LEU A 185 14.67 6.41 7.01
CA LEU A 185 13.74 5.28 6.91
C LEU A 185 12.29 5.73 7.11
N ILE A 186 12.01 6.47 8.18
CA ILE A 186 10.66 6.97 8.50
C ILE A 186 10.15 7.93 7.41
N ALA A 187 11.00 8.84 6.94
CA ALA A 187 10.61 9.80 5.91
C ALA A 187 10.20 9.14 4.59
N LYS A 188 10.90 8.08 4.19
CA LYS A 188 10.60 7.33 2.97
C LYS A 188 9.39 6.42 3.15
N ASP A 189 9.26 5.76 4.30
CA ASP A 189 8.08 4.95 4.61
C ASP A 189 6.78 5.76 4.56
N ARG A 190 6.79 7.00 5.10
CA ARG A 190 5.64 7.91 5.07
C ARG A 190 5.09 8.17 3.67
N LEU A 191 5.95 8.25 2.65
CA LEU A 191 5.55 8.61 1.28
C LEU A 191 5.40 7.41 0.34
N ASN A 192 5.94 6.25 0.70
CA ASN A 192 6.06 5.11 -0.23
C ASN A 192 5.42 3.81 0.29
N SER A 193 4.82 3.82 1.49
CA SER A 193 4.13 2.64 2.03
C SER A 193 2.75 2.46 1.41
N PHE A 194 2.40 1.20 1.16
CA PHE A 194 1.12 0.74 0.65
C PHE A 194 0.41 -0.05 1.74
N CYS A 195 -0.89 0.19 1.90
CA CYS A 195 -1.70 -0.50 2.90
C CYS A 195 -2.13 -1.89 2.41
N LEU A 196 -1.94 -2.90 3.25
CA LEU A 196 -2.57 -4.21 3.15
C LEU A 196 -3.84 -4.22 4.00
N MET A 197 -4.97 -4.55 3.41
CA MET A 197 -6.28 -4.30 4.01
C MET A 197 -6.95 -5.59 4.53
N HIS A 198 -7.76 -5.48 5.58
CA HIS A 198 -8.63 -6.58 6.03
C HIS A 198 -9.66 -6.99 4.95
N PRO A 199 -10.27 -8.18 4.98
CA PRO A 199 -11.34 -8.52 4.03
C PRO A 199 -12.44 -7.45 3.97
N TYR A 200 -12.98 -7.22 2.77
CA TYR A 200 -14.12 -6.31 2.60
C TYR A 200 -15.40 -6.92 3.20
N SER A 201 -16.20 -6.09 3.88
CA SER A 201 -17.50 -6.47 4.40
C SER A 201 -18.56 -5.41 4.03
N PRO A 202 -19.61 -5.76 3.25
CA PRO A 202 -20.63 -4.80 2.82
C PRO A 202 -21.36 -4.14 3.99
N ARG A 203 -21.70 -4.94 5.02
CA ARG A 203 -22.44 -4.52 6.22
C ARG A 203 -21.56 -4.41 7.47
N GLY A 204 -20.25 -4.45 7.29
CA GLY A 204 -19.27 -4.35 8.38
C GLY A 204 -18.77 -2.91 8.58
N PRO A 205 -17.87 -2.71 9.55
CA PRO A 205 -17.17 -1.44 9.70
C PRO A 205 -16.37 -1.10 8.43
N GLN A 206 -15.93 0.15 8.31
CA GLN A 206 -15.02 0.55 7.25
C GLN A 206 -13.77 -0.34 7.28
N ARG A 207 -13.45 -0.96 6.14
CA ARG A 207 -12.25 -1.80 5.94
C ARG A 207 -11.01 -1.15 6.57
N SER A 208 -10.38 -1.85 7.52
CA SER A 208 -9.20 -1.40 8.24
C SER A 208 -7.90 -1.95 7.62
N ILE A 209 -6.78 -1.34 8.00
CA ILE A 209 -5.44 -1.74 7.55
C ILE A 209 -4.92 -2.86 8.46
N LYS A 210 -4.45 -3.96 7.87
CA LYS A 210 -3.74 -5.05 8.56
C LYS A 210 -2.25 -4.74 8.72
N GLY A 211 -1.65 -4.23 7.65
CA GLY A 211 -0.21 -4.07 7.53
C GLY A 211 0.16 -3.04 6.48
N TYR A 212 1.44 -2.74 6.44
CA TYR A 212 2.05 -1.86 5.46
C TYR A 212 3.17 -2.60 4.74
N ALA A 213 3.32 -2.27 3.46
CA ALA A 213 4.30 -2.84 2.58
C ALA A 213 4.95 -1.74 1.75
N VAL A 214 6.26 -1.80 1.54
CA VAL A 214 6.97 -0.88 0.64
C VAL A 214 7.43 -1.65 -0.58
N TYR A 215 7.03 -1.19 -1.76
CA TYR A 215 7.35 -1.79 -3.06
C TYR A 215 8.16 -0.79 -3.86
N HIS A 216 9.39 -1.14 -4.25
CA HIS A 216 10.31 -0.17 -4.83
C HIS A 216 9.83 0.33 -6.19
N LYS A 217 9.48 -0.60 -7.09
CA LYS A 217 9.00 -0.23 -8.43
C LYS A 217 7.64 0.45 -8.33
N ALA A 218 6.70 -0.10 -7.56
CA ALA A 218 5.36 0.49 -7.46
C ALA A 218 5.34 1.91 -6.88
N SER A 219 6.37 2.31 -6.11
CA SER A 219 6.51 3.67 -5.57
C SER A 219 6.78 4.74 -6.64
N PHE A 220 7.11 4.35 -7.88
CA PHE A 220 7.33 5.28 -9.00
C PHE A 220 6.07 5.57 -9.83
N PHE A 221 4.91 4.98 -9.49
CA PHE A 221 3.67 5.42 -10.11
C PHE A 221 3.21 6.74 -9.47
N ASN A 222 3.18 7.79 -10.28
CA ASN A 222 2.63 9.08 -9.86
C ASN A 222 1.12 9.03 -9.72
N HIS A 223 0.59 10.04 -9.03
CA HIS A 223 -0.83 10.22 -8.81
C HIS A 223 -1.56 10.85 -10.00
N ASP A 224 -2.73 10.31 -10.32
CA ASP A 224 -3.79 11.05 -11.02
C ASP A 224 -5.17 10.80 -10.35
N CYS A 225 -6.04 11.80 -10.35
CA CYS A 225 -7.42 11.67 -9.84
C CYS A 225 -8.33 10.92 -10.84
N VAL A 226 -7.89 10.78 -12.09
CA VAL A 226 -8.48 9.97 -13.17
C VAL A 226 -7.38 9.05 -13.70
N PRO A 227 -6.97 8.03 -12.91
CA PRO A 227 -5.81 7.21 -13.23
C PRO A 227 -6.06 6.29 -14.42
N ASN A 228 -5.03 6.02 -15.20
CA ASN A 228 -5.06 5.01 -16.27
C ASN A 228 -4.57 3.63 -15.80
N ALA A 229 -4.12 3.50 -14.55
CA ALA A 229 -3.76 2.25 -13.92
C ALA A 229 -4.34 2.09 -12.50
N CYS A 230 -4.51 0.85 -12.08
CA CYS A 230 -5.11 0.48 -10.81
C CYS A 230 -4.29 -0.61 -10.12
N ARG A 231 -4.04 -0.42 -8.82
CA ARG A 231 -3.34 -1.41 -7.97
C ARG A 231 -4.31 -2.45 -7.42
N PHE A 232 -3.88 -3.70 -7.35
CA PHE A 232 -4.54 -4.86 -6.76
C PHE A 232 -3.58 -5.56 -5.80
N ASP A 233 -4.03 -5.88 -4.60
CA ASP A 233 -3.20 -6.50 -3.54
C ASP A 233 -3.50 -8.00 -3.35
N TYR A 234 -4.63 -8.51 -3.86
CA TYR A 234 -5.04 -9.93 -3.85
C TYR A 234 -4.82 -10.64 -2.48
N VAL A 235 -4.89 -9.87 -1.39
CA VAL A 235 -4.70 -10.39 -0.04
C VAL A 235 -5.86 -11.33 0.27
N ASP A 236 -5.54 -12.50 0.82
CA ASP A 236 -6.45 -13.60 1.17
C ASP A 236 -7.02 -14.41 0.00
N THR A 237 -6.61 -14.15 -1.25
CA THR A 237 -7.14 -14.88 -2.43
C THR A 237 -6.18 -15.94 -2.99
N ARG A 238 -4.90 -15.88 -2.64
CA ARG A 238 -3.88 -16.81 -3.15
C ARG A 238 -3.60 -17.94 -2.16
N GLU A 239 -3.44 -19.15 -2.69
CA GLU A 239 -3.31 -20.33 -1.83
C GLU A 239 -1.93 -20.43 -1.15
N GLN A 240 -0.83 -19.96 -1.77
CA GLN A 240 0.53 -20.07 -1.19
C GLN A 240 1.49 -18.96 -1.66
N GLY A 241 2.36 -18.49 -0.74
CA GLY A 241 3.62 -17.77 -1.03
C GLY A 241 3.56 -16.30 -1.45
N HIS A 242 2.43 -15.81 -1.97
CA HIS A 242 2.35 -14.51 -2.67
C HIS A 242 1.19 -13.62 -2.21
N ASN A 243 0.85 -13.67 -0.92
CA ASN A 243 -0.33 -12.98 -0.36
C ASN A 243 -0.14 -11.47 -0.15
N THR A 244 1.06 -10.96 -0.41
CA THR A 244 1.45 -9.56 -0.23
C THR A 244 2.07 -8.98 -1.50
N ASP A 245 1.87 -9.60 -2.66
CA ASP A 245 2.35 -9.02 -3.91
C ASP A 245 1.41 -7.89 -4.36
N ILE A 246 1.98 -6.81 -4.89
CA ILE A 246 1.21 -5.78 -5.56
C ILE A 246 1.16 -6.07 -7.06
N VAL A 247 -0.01 -5.90 -7.65
CA VAL A 247 -0.24 -6.01 -9.10
C VAL A 247 -0.81 -4.69 -9.60
N VAL A 248 -0.24 -4.12 -10.67
CA VAL A 248 -0.76 -2.92 -11.32
C VAL A 248 -1.28 -3.29 -12.70
N ARG A 249 -2.56 -2.97 -12.94
CA ARG A 249 -3.27 -3.21 -14.20
C ARG A 249 -3.72 -1.92 -14.84
N LEU A 250 -3.74 -1.87 -16.17
CA LEU A 250 -4.32 -0.74 -16.88
C LEU A 250 -5.85 -0.73 -16.81
N VAL A 251 -6.40 0.47 -16.64
CA VAL A 251 -7.84 0.76 -16.63
C VAL A 251 -8.34 1.00 -18.07
N GLU A 252 -7.50 1.62 -18.89
CA GLU A 252 -7.74 1.97 -20.29
C GLU A 252 -6.51 1.67 -21.16
N ASP A 253 -6.66 1.70 -22.48
CA ASP A 253 -5.52 1.62 -23.40
C ASP A 253 -4.60 2.83 -23.19
N VAL A 254 -3.29 2.60 -23.14
CA VAL A 254 -2.29 3.65 -22.93
C VAL A 254 -1.33 3.67 -24.12
N PRO A 255 -1.24 4.78 -24.88
CA PRO A 255 -0.28 4.90 -25.97
C PRO A 255 1.16 4.99 -25.44
N GLU A 256 2.13 4.62 -26.28
CA GLU A 256 3.55 4.79 -25.99
C GLU A 256 3.86 6.25 -25.61
N GLY A 257 4.75 6.44 -24.62
CA GLY A 257 5.18 7.74 -24.14
C GLY A 257 4.21 8.41 -23.16
N ARG A 258 2.99 7.89 -22.97
CA ARG A 258 2.06 8.43 -21.96
C ARG A 258 2.45 7.93 -20.56
N GLU A 259 2.40 8.85 -19.59
CA GLU A 259 2.61 8.54 -18.18
C GLU A 259 1.55 7.56 -17.66
N VAL A 260 1.98 6.55 -16.91
CA VAL A 260 1.11 5.60 -16.24
C VAL A 260 0.97 6.03 -14.78
N CYS A 261 -0.25 6.37 -14.38
CA CYS A 261 -0.58 6.91 -13.07
C CYS A 261 -1.58 6.01 -12.34
N ILE A 262 -1.40 5.90 -11.03
CA ILE A 262 -2.38 5.27 -10.12
C ILE A 262 -3.08 6.36 -9.30
N SER A 263 -4.18 6.01 -8.61
CA SER A 263 -4.71 6.89 -7.56
C SER A 263 -4.15 6.51 -6.19
N TYR A 264 -3.81 7.50 -5.38
CA TYR A 264 -3.27 7.29 -4.03
C TYR A 264 -4.39 7.06 -3.00
N PHE A 265 -5.61 7.43 -3.35
CA PHE A 265 -6.82 7.25 -2.56
C PHE A 265 -7.97 6.72 -3.44
N ARG A 266 -9.14 6.48 -2.84
CA ARG A 266 -10.37 6.13 -3.58
C ARG A 266 -10.79 7.28 -4.49
N ILE A 267 -10.95 7.01 -5.78
CA ILE A 267 -11.19 8.02 -6.82
C ILE A 267 -12.50 8.81 -6.66
N ARG A 268 -13.48 8.34 -5.88
CA ARG A 268 -14.77 9.04 -5.67
C ARG A 268 -14.70 10.27 -4.73
N ARG A 269 -13.56 10.56 -4.10
CA ARG A 269 -13.44 11.69 -3.15
C ARG A 269 -13.68 13.05 -3.82
N ASP A 270 -14.26 13.99 -3.08
CA ASP A 270 -14.52 15.37 -3.49
C ASP A 270 -13.22 16.20 -3.64
N TYR A 271 -13.29 17.32 -4.36
CA TYR A 271 -12.13 18.15 -4.70
C TYR A 271 -11.31 18.58 -3.47
N CYS A 272 -12.00 19.13 -2.46
CA CYS A 272 -11.38 19.66 -1.26
C CYS A 272 -10.67 18.56 -0.48
N THR A 273 -11.29 17.41 -0.30
CA THR A 273 -10.69 16.25 0.36
C THR A 273 -9.47 15.74 -0.40
N ARG A 274 -9.53 15.63 -1.73
CA ARG A 274 -8.37 15.18 -2.54
C ARG A 274 -7.20 16.15 -2.42
N LYS A 275 -7.45 17.46 -2.58
CA LYS A 275 -6.41 18.50 -2.44
C LYS A 275 -5.75 18.47 -1.06
N ARG A 276 -6.56 18.34 -0.01
CA ARG A 276 -6.08 18.26 1.37
C ARG A 276 -5.17 17.05 1.59
N ILE A 277 -5.63 15.85 1.21
CA ILE A 277 -4.83 14.61 1.34
C ILE A 277 -3.49 14.73 0.60
N LEU A 278 -3.49 15.20 -0.65
CA LEU A 278 -2.25 15.30 -1.43
C LEU A 278 -1.28 16.33 -0.86
N MET A 279 -1.77 17.41 -0.27
CA MET A 279 -0.92 18.40 0.37
C MET A 279 -0.39 17.92 1.72
N GLU A 280 -1.26 17.41 2.60
CA GLU A 280 -0.93 16.99 3.97
C GLU A 280 -0.07 15.72 4.00
N ASP A 281 -0.40 14.72 3.18
CA ASP A 281 0.25 13.41 3.22
C ASP A 281 1.42 13.31 2.22
N TYR A 282 1.34 13.99 1.08
CA TYR A 282 2.31 13.87 -0.02
C TYR A 282 3.05 15.17 -0.39
N GLY A 283 2.63 16.32 0.16
CA GLY A 283 3.32 17.59 -0.07
C GLY A 283 3.19 18.19 -1.47
N PHE A 284 2.16 17.84 -2.26
CA PHE A 284 1.98 18.41 -3.61
C PHE A 284 0.52 18.76 -3.96
N ALA A 285 0.35 19.67 -4.93
CA ALA A 285 -0.95 20.01 -5.50
C ALA A 285 -1.14 19.31 -6.85
N CYS A 286 -2.18 18.48 -6.99
CA CYS A 286 -2.47 17.80 -8.25
C CYS A 286 -2.98 18.77 -9.33
N GLN A 287 -2.42 18.64 -10.53
CA GLN A 287 -2.76 19.44 -11.71
C GLN A 287 -3.38 18.59 -12.85
N CYS A 288 -3.99 17.45 -12.52
CA CYS A 288 -4.72 16.64 -13.51
C CYS A 288 -5.96 17.40 -14.04
N ASP A 289 -6.48 16.96 -15.17
CA ASP A 289 -7.61 17.62 -15.84
C ASP A 289 -8.85 17.70 -14.95
N ARG A 290 -9.12 16.66 -14.15
CA ARG A 290 -10.20 16.69 -13.16
C ARG A 290 -10.00 17.80 -12.13
N CYS A 291 -8.80 17.94 -11.55
CA CYS A 291 -8.54 18.99 -10.56
C CYS A 291 -8.61 20.39 -11.18
N LYS A 292 -8.17 20.56 -12.43
CA LYS A 292 -8.26 21.84 -13.15
C LYS A 292 -9.72 22.24 -13.41
N ILE A 293 -10.55 21.29 -13.84
CA ILE A 293 -11.98 21.53 -14.09
C ILE A 293 -12.69 21.83 -12.76
N GLU A 294 -12.55 20.96 -11.75
CA GLU A 294 -13.25 21.10 -10.47
C GLU A 294 -12.83 22.37 -9.70
N ALA A 295 -11.60 22.87 -9.89
CA ALA A 295 -11.16 24.14 -9.31
C ALA A 295 -11.96 25.36 -9.80
N THR A 296 -12.61 25.26 -10.96
CA THR A 296 -13.40 26.37 -11.54
C THR A 296 -14.86 26.39 -11.06
N TRP A 297 -15.31 25.36 -10.32
CA TRP A 297 -16.71 25.23 -9.92
C TRP A 297 -17.14 26.22 -8.82
N GLY A 298 -16.19 26.85 -8.12
CA GLY A 298 -16.48 27.84 -7.06
C GLY A 298 -17.32 27.27 -5.91
N ASP A 299 -17.91 28.14 -5.09
CA ASP A 299 -18.88 27.76 -4.03
C ASP A 299 -20.27 27.38 -4.59
N GLN A 300 -20.48 27.49 -5.91
CA GLN A 300 -21.76 27.23 -6.57
C GLN A 300 -21.91 25.75 -6.97
N GLY A 301 -21.66 24.84 -6.03
CA GLY A 301 -22.00 23.41 -6.15
C GLY A 301 -21.29 22.66 -7.28
N GLU A 302 -21.40 21.32 -7.23
CA GLU A 302 -20.97 20.47 -8.34
C GLU A 302 -21.80 20.83 -9.57
N ASN A 303 -21.15 21.23 -10.67
CA ASN A 303 -21.84 21.44 -11.93
C ASN A 303 -22.35 20.06 -12.38
N GLU A 304 -23.68 19.81 -12.32
CA GLU A 304 -24.35 18.55 -12.67
C GLU A 304 -24.24 18.21 -14.18
N ASN A 305 -23.19 18.68 -14.85
CA ASN A 305 -22.89 18.33 -16.23
C ASN A 305 -22.39 16.88 -16.29
N THR A 306 -23.33 15.98 -16.55
CA THR A 306 -23.12 14.53 -16.68
C THR A 306 -22.21 14.13 -17.84
N ASP A 307 -21.83 15.07 -18.72
CA ASP A 307 -21.02 14.82 -19.91
C ASP A 307 -19.52 15.10 -19.74
N LEU A 308 -19.06 15.55 -18.57
CA LEU A 308 -17.63 15.76 -18.34
C LEU A 308 -16.84 14.43 -18.38
N PRO A 309 -15.64 14.38 -18.99
CA PRO A 309 -14.88 13.13 -19.14
C PRO A 309 -14.61 12.40 -17.81
N HIS A 310 -14.28 13.14 -16.75
CA HIS A 310 -14.02 12.55 -15.44
C HIS A 310 -15.29 12.02 -14.76
N VAL A 311 -16.47 12.61 -15.03
CA VAL A 311 -17.76 12.09 -14.53
C VAL A 311 -18.08 10.74 -15.19
N ARG A 312 -17.89 10.65 -16.51
CA ARG A 312 -18.03 9.38 -17.27
C ARG A 312 -17.06 8.31 -16.76
N PHE A 313 -15.80 8.70 -16.50
CA PHE A 313 -14.80 7.80 -15.92
C PHE A 313 -15.23 7.27 -14.55
N LEU A 314 -15.63 8.16 -13.63
CA LEU A 314 -16.07 7.76 -12.29
C LEU A 314 -17.30 6.85 -12.33
N ARG A 315 -18.27 7.13 -13.21
CA ARG A 315 -19.45 6.28 -13.39
C ARG A 315 -19.10 4.87 -13.86
N LYS A 316 -18.11 4.74 -14.73
CA LYS A 316 -17.68 3.44 -15.27
C LYS A 316 -16.81 2.65 -14.30
N TYR A 317 -15.83 3.32 -13.67
CA TYR A 317 -14.74 2.66 -12.97
C TYR A 317 -14.80 2.76 -11.44
N VAL A 318 -15.88 3.29 -10.86
CA VAL A 318 -16.13 3.22 -9.42
C VAL A 318 -17.07 2.06 -9.11
N CYS A 319 -16.69 1.22 -8.15
CA CYS A 319 -17.52 0.13 -7.67
C CYS A 319 -18.74 0.67 -6.89
N GLU A 320 -19.93 0.25 -7.32
CA GLU A 320 -21.22 0.66 -6.75
C GLU A 320 -21.64 -0.11 -5.49
N ARG A 321 -20.89 -1.15 -5.11
CA ARG A 321 -21.18 -1.90 -3.88
C ARG A 321 -21.08 -0.99 -2.66
N GLU A 322 -22.02 -1.18 -1.74
CA GLU A 322 -22.07 -0.50 -0.44
C GLU A 322 -20.72 -0.62 0.29
N ASN A 323 -20.25 0.44 0.96
CA ASN A 323 -18.98 0.44 1.70
C ASN A 323 -17.71 0.08 0.87
N CYS A 324 -17.77 0.09 -0.46
CA CYS A 324 -16.64 -0.25 -1.33
C CYS A 324 -15.97 1.00 -1.92
N ALA A 325 -16.61 1.62 -2.92
CA ALA A 325 -16.05 2.74 -3.70
C ALA A 325 -14.61 2.50 -4.22
N GLY A 326 -14.26 1.24 -4.46
CA GLY A 326 -12.99 0.85 -5.07
C GLY A 326 -12.95 1.16 -6.57
N THR A 327 -11.75 1.15 -7.14
CA THR A 327 -11.54 1.35 -8.57
C THR A 327 -11.68 0.02 -9.30
N MET A 328 -12.41 0.01 -10.41
CA MET A 328 -12.59 -1.15 -11.25
C MET A 328 -11.63 -1.08 -12.44
N ALA A 329 -11.02 -2.20 -12.79
CA ALA A 329 -10.18 -2.33 -13.98
C ALA A 329 -10.54 -3.62 -14.74
N PRO A 330 -10.37 -3.67 -16.06
CA PRO A 330 -10.63 -4.89 -16.82
C PRO A 330 -9.82 -6.08 -16.30
N LEU A 331 -10.39 -7.28 -16.42
CA LEU A 331 -9.63 -8.52 -16.21
C LEU A 331 -8.41 -8.57 -17.13
N PRO A 332 -7.31 -9.25 -16.72
CA PRO A 332 -6.18 -9.46 -17.61
C PRO A 332 -6.64 -10.15 -18.90
N PRO A 333 -6.08 -9.77 -20.06
CA PRO A 333 -6.40 -10.44 -21.31
C PRO A 333 -6.09 -11.95 -21.18
N HIS A 334 -7.11 -12.78 -21.42
CA HIS A 334 -7.01 -14.24 -21.52
C HIS A 334 -7.85 -14.67 -22.72
N ASP A 335 -7.44 -15.74 -23.40
CA ASP A 335 -8.04 -16.20 -24.66
C ASP A 335 -9.56 -16.52 -24.56
N ASP A 336 -10.04 -16.77 -23.34
CA ASP A 336 -11.44 -17.14 -23.02
C ASP A 336 -12.16 -16.11 -22.13
N ALA A 337 -11.53 -14.97 -21.80
CA ALA A 337 -12.15 -13.99 -20.93
C ALA A 337 -13.32 -13.31 -21.67
N PRO A 338 -14.55 -13.31 -21.12
CA PRO A 338 -15.66 -12.63 -21.74
C PRO A 338 -15.29 -11.15 -21.94
N PRO A 339 -15.48 -10.61 -23.17
CA PRO A 339 -15.11 -9.24 -23.44
C PRO A 339 -15.87 -8.34 -22.47
N ARG A 340 -15.10 -7.50 -21.75
CA ARG A 340 -15.60 -6.41 -20.90
C ARG A 340 -16.08 -6.77 -19.49
N VAL A 341 -15.37 -7.64 -18.77
CA VAL A 341 -15.55 -7.78 -17.31
C VAL A 341 -14.54 -6.90 -16.56
N LEU A 342 -15.05 -6.08 -15.64
CA LEU A 342 -14.28 -5.24 -14.74
C LEU A 342 -14.22 -5.89 -13.34
N GLU A 343 -13.05 -5.86 -12.70
CA GLU A 343 -12.86 -6.30 -11.33
C GLU A 343 -12.54 -5.10 -10.42
N CYS A 344 -13.23 -5.01 -9.29
CA CYS A 344 -12.95 -4.00 -8.27
C CYS A 344 -11.71 -4.35 -7.44
N ASN A 345 -10.76 -3.43 -7.35
CA ASN A 345 -9.54 -3.61 -6.57
C ASN A 345 -9.70 -3.65 -5.06
N PHE A 346 -10.89 -3.30 -4.57
CA PHE A 346 -11.15 -3.19 -3.15
C PHE A 346 -11.97 -4.36 -2.60
N CYS A 347 -12.97 -4.82 -3.35
CA CYS A 347 -13.86 -5.90 -2.91
C CYS A 347 -13.85 -7.14 -3.81
N GLY A 348 -13.10 -7.14 -4.92
CA GLY A 348 -13.05 -8.25 -5.88
C GLY A 348 -14.34 -8.45 -6.69
N HIS A 349 -15.31 -7.53 -6.60
CA HIS A 349 -16.55 -7.66 -7.37
C HIS A 349 -16.29 -7.55 -8.87
N LEU A 350 -16.88 -8.49 -9.62
CA LEU A 350 -16.93 -8.48 -11.08
C LEU A 350 -18.20 -7.76 -11.58
N LYS A 351 -18.04 -6.82 -12.51
CA LYS A 351 -19.12 -6.10 -13.21
C LYS A 351 -18.94 -6.27 -14.72
N THR A 352 -20.01 -6.59 -15.45
CA THR A 352 -20.02 -6.59 -16.91
C THR A 352 -20.25 -5.18 -17.44
N ASP A 353 -19.44 -4.74 -18.41
CA ASP A 353 -19.51 -3.38 -18.97
C ASP A 353 -20.84 -3.10 -19.68
N SER A 354 -21.58 -4.14 -20.12
CA SER A 354 -22.93 -4.02 -20.68
C SER A 354 -24.00 -3.50 -19.70
N ASP A 355 -23.76 -3.58 -18.38
CA ASP A 355 -24.66 -2.99 -17.38
C ASP A 355 -24.60 -1.46 -17.37
N THR A 356 -23.54 -0.87 -17.94
CA THR A 356 -23.48 0.59 -18.11
C THR A 356 -24.26 1.09 -19.32
N ASP A 357 -24.47 0.25 -20.35
CA ASP A 357 -25.29 0.58 -21.53
C ASP A 357 -26.80 0.36 -21.28
N LYS A 358 -27.17 -0.59 -20.40
CA LYS A 358 -28.59 -0.90 -20.09
C LYS A 358 -29.29 0.11 -19.19
N LEU A 359 -28.57 1.00 -18.51
CA LEU A 359 -29.17 2.14 -17.79
C LEU A 359 -29.60 3.27 -18.74
N TYR A 360 -29.38 3.12 -20.05
CA TYR A 360 -29.65 4.12 -21.07
C TYR A 360 -30.33 3.52 -22.32
N SER A 361 -31.11 2.44 -22.15
CA SER A 361 -32.09 1.98 -23.15
C SER A 361 -33.48 2.47 -22.79
#